data_AF-A0A2V9PH48-F1
#
_entry.id   AF-A0A2V9PH48-F1
#
_cell.length_a   1.000
_cell.length_b   1.000
_cell.length_c   1.000
_cell.angle_alpha   90.00
_cell.angle_beta   90.00
_cell.angle_gamma   90.00
#
_symmetry.space_group_name_H-M   'P 1'
#
loop_
_entity.id
_entity.type
_entity.pdbx_description
1 polymer ?
#
loop_
_entity_poly.entity_id
_entity_poly.type
_entity_poly.pdbx_seq_one_letter_code
_entity_poly.pdbx_strand_id
1 'polypeptide(L)'
;MANRRERQTNSGVKLRAIRQQLGWSMREVHTATVALAKKHRQPAFVIAPSRLHDIESKNKIPGIHRLYALALIYGRTLKEILSLYGIPL
;
A
#
# COMPACT_ATOMS: atom_id res chain seq x y z
N MET A 1 -17.74 -11.70 -18.94
CA MET A 1 -17.63 -11.38 -17.50
C MET A 1 -16.17 -11.55 -17.08
N ALA A 2 -15.41 -10.47 -16.92
CA ALA A 2 -13.96 -10.56 -16.68
C ALA A 2 -13.67 -11.18 -15.31
N ASN A 3 -12.81 -12.21 -15.31
CA ASN A 3 -12.43 -12.99 -14.14
C ASN A 3 -11.84 -12.07 -13.06
N ARG A 4 -12.42 -12.07 -11.85
CA ARG A 4 -11.99 -11.23 -10.72
C ARG A 4 -10.49 -11.41 -10.41
N ARG A 5 -9.93 -12.58 -10.75
CA ARG A 5 -8.50 -12.90 -10.62
C ARG A 5 -7.59 -12.17 -11.62
N GLU A 6 -8.06 -11.84 -12.83
CA GLU A 6 -7.25 -11.13 -13.84
C GLU A 6 -7.13 -9.62 -13.56
N ARG A 7 -8.16 -9.00 -12.98
CA ARG A 7 -8.03 -7.60 -12.48
C ARG A 7 -7.14 -7.51 -11.25
N GLN A 8 -7.02 -8.60 -10.48
CA GLN A 8 -6.26 -8.67 -9.24
C GLN A 8 -4.75 -8.81 -9.47
N THR A 9 -4.33 -9.18 -10.68
CA THR A 9 -2.91 -9.49 -10.98
C THR A 9 -1.98 -8.28 -10.91
N ASN A 10 -2.49 -7.04 -10.80
CA ASN A 10 -1.67 -5.84 -10.97
C ASN A 10 -1.75 -4.80 -9.84
N SER A 11 -2.50 -5.03 -8.76
CA SER A 11 -2.65 -4.03 -7.69
C SER A 11 -1.34 -3.81 -6.92
N GLY A 12 -0.63 -4.90 -6.56
CA GLY A 12 0.67 -4.83 -5.91
C GLY A 12 1.74 -4.18 -6.79
N VAL A 13 1.75 -4.50 -8.09
CA VAL A 13 2.65 -3.90 -9.08
C VAL A 13 2.40 -2.40 -9.23
N LYS A 14 1.13 -1.97 -9.27
CA LYS A 14 0.77 -0.54 -9.30
C LYS A 14 1.23 0.20 -8.03
N LEU A 15 1.05 -0.40 -6.86
CA LEU A 15 1.57 0.16 -5.61
C LEU A 15 3.10 0.29 -5.62
N ARG A 16 3.79 -0.74 -6.13
CA ARG A 16 5.24 -0.71 -6.32
C ARG A 16 5.66 0.41 -7.26
N ALA A 17 4.93 0.61 -8.36
CA ALA A 17 5.22 1.68 -9.32
C ALA A 17 5.10 3.06 -8.65
N ILE A 18 4.05 3.30 -7.85
CA ILE A 18 3.89 4.55 -7.09
C ILE A 18 5.09 4.76 -6.15
N ARG A 19 5.47 3.72 -5.38
CA ARG A 19 6.63 3.79 -4.49
C ARG A 19 7.92 4.14 -5.23
N GLN A 20 8.15 3.49 -6.37
CA GLN A 20 9.35 3.72 -7.19
C GLN A 20 9.37 5.12 -7.82
N GLN A 21 8.22 5.66 -8.22
CA GLN A 21 8.10 7.04 -8.70
C GLN A 21 8.44 8.08 -7.62
N LEU A 22 8.19 7.76 -6.35
CA LEU A 22 8.60 8.58 -5.21
C LEU A 22 10.10 8.42 -4.88
N GLY A 23 10.81 7.50 -5.54
CA GLY A 23 12.20 7.19 -5.24
C GLY A 23 12.42 6.43 -3.93
N TRP A 24 11.36 5.90 -3.31
CA TRP A 24 11.45 5.30 -1.99
C TRP A 24 11.81 3.81 -2.04
N SER A 25 12.75 3.42 -1.20
CA SER A 25 13.03 2.05 -0.82
C SER A 25 11.97 1.49 0.12
N MET A 26 11.94 0.16 0.27
CA MET A 26 11.04 -0.48 1.26
C MET A 26 11.40 -0.08 2.70
N ARG A 27 12.67 0.22 2.97
CA ARG A 27 13.11 0.67 4.30
C ARG A 27 12.62 2.08 4.61
N GLU A 28 12.63 2.99 3.63
CA GLU A 28 12.06 4.33 3.81
C GLU A 28 10.56 4.28 4.06
N VAL A 29 9.82 3.44 3.33
CA VAL A 29 8.40 3.18 3.62
C VAL A 29 8.19 2.69 5.05
N HIS A 30 9.00 1.73 5.50
CA HIS A 30 8.92 1.26 6.89
C HIS A 30 9.16 2.39 7.89
N THR A 31 10.22 3.17 7.72
CA THR A 31 10.54 4.31 8.60
C THR A 31 9.41 5.34 8.62
N ALA A 32 8.86 5.69 7.45
CA ALA A 32 7.74 6.63 7.32
C ALA A 32 6.48 6.09 8.02
N THR A 33 6.14 4.82 7.84
CA THR A 33 4.97 4.22 8.50
C THR A 33 5.15 4.08 10.02
N VAL A 34 6.38 3.86 10.51
CA VAL A 34 6.69 3.90 11.96
C VAL A 34 6.50 5.31 12.52
N ALA A 35 7.00 6.34 11.83
CA ALA A 35 6.80 7.73 12.24
C ALA A 35 5.31 8.11 12.25
N LEU A 36 4.56 7.70 11.23
CA LEU A 36 3.12 7.90 11.14
C LEU A 36 2.37 7.17 12.26
N ALA A 37 2.71 5.91 12.53
CA ALA A 37 2.13 5.13 13.61
C ALA A 37 2.32 5.80 14.97
N LYS A 38 3.52 6.36 15.23
CA LYS A 38 3.81 7.14 16.45
C LYS A 38 2.97 8.41 16.52
N LYS A 39 2.94 9.20 15.42
CA LYS A 39 2.17 10.46 15.33
C LYS A 39 0.69 10.25 15.63
N HIS A 40 0.09 9.19 15.09
CA HIS A 40 -1.34 8.89 15.25
C HIS A 40 -1.65 7.91 16.38
N ARG A 41 -0.65 7.46 17.16
CA ARG A 41 -0.78 6.43 18.19
C ARG A 41 -1.49 5.16 17.67
N GLN A 42 -1.17 4.77 16.44
CA GLN A 42 -1.81 3.65 15.75
C GLN A 42 -0.77 2.65 15.23
N PRO A 43 -0.45 1.60 16.02
CA PRO A 43 0.56 0.59 15.65
C PRO A 43 0.22 -0.18 14.36
N ALA A 44 -1.07 -0.30 14.02
CA ALA A 44 -1.51 -1.02 12.81
C ALA A 44 -1.07 -0.34 11.51
N PHE A 45 -0.57 0.90 11.56
CA PHE A 45 -0.02 1.61 10.41
C PHE A 45 1.36 1.12 10.00
N VAL A 46 2.10 0.44 10.88
CA VAL A 46 3.45 -0.03 10.57
C VAL A 46 3.44 -1.08 9.46
N ILE A 47 4.31 -0.90 8.47
CA ILE A 47 4.50 -1.84 7.36
C ILE A 47 5.97 -2.24 7.31
N ALA A 48 6.29 -3.45 7.80
CA ALA A 48 7.62 -4.04 7.67
C ALA A 48 8.02 -4.23 6.20
N PRO A 49 9.32 -4.15 5.84
CA PRO A 49 9.77 -4.34 4.45
C PRO A 49 9.32 -5.68 3.85
N SER A 50 9.36 -6.77 4.63
CA SER A 50 8.87 -8.09 4.19
C SER A 50 7.37 -8.09 3.89
N ARG A 51 6.57 -7.39 4.70
CA ARG A 51 5.14 -7.24 4.48
C ARG A 51 4.86 -6.39 3.23
N LEU A 52 5.64 -5.34 3.01
CA LEU A 52 5.53 -4.52 1.81
C LEU A 52 5.88 -5.33 0.56
N HIS A 53 6.94 -6.15 0.61
CA HIS A 53 7.28 -7.07 -0.47
C HIS A 53 6.13 -8.06 -0.78
N ASP A 54 5.53 -8.68 0.26
CA ASP A 54 4.37 -9.55 0.07
C ASP A 54 3.20 -8.83 -0.62
N ILE A 55 2.93 -7.57 -0.25
CA ILE A 55 1.86 -6.76 -0.85
C ILE A 55 2.18 -6.48 -2.32
N GLU A 56 3.39 -6.00 -2.60
CA GLU A 56 3.80 -5.52 -3.92
C GLU A 56 4.09 -6.63 -4.93
N SER A 57 4.62 -7.76 -4.47
CA SER A 57 5.13 -8.83 -5.34
C SER A 57 4.24 -10.07 -5.33
N LYS A 58 3.52 -10.34 -4.23
CA LYS A 58 2.66 -11.52 -4.08
C LYS A 58 1.17 -11.16 -4.06
N ASN A 59 0.82 -9.90 -4.37
CA ASN A 59 -0.55 -9.36 -4.35
C ASN A 59 -1.28 -9.64 -3.02
N LYS A 60 -0.56 -9.67 -1.90
CA LYS A 60 -1.18 -9.85 -0.58
C LYS A 60 -2.01 -8.62 -0.24
N ILE A 61 -3.29 -8.81 0.06
CA ILE A 61 -4.20 -7.71 0.37
C ILE A 61 -3.84 -7.12 1.74
N PRO A 62 -3.49 -5.82 1.83
CA PRO A 62 -3.28 -5.16 3.11
C PRO A 62 -4.62 -4.89 3.80
N GLY A 63 -4.63 -4.90 5.14
CA GLY A 63 -5.78 -4.42 5.91
C GLY A 63 -5.96 -2.91 5.78
N ILE A 64 -7.13 -2.41 6.17
CA ILE A 64 -7.54 -1.00 5.98
C ILE A 64 -6.55 0.02 6.57
N HIS A 65 -6.01 -0.25 7.76
CA HIS A 65 -5.03 0.65 8.40
C HIS A 65 -3.75 0.82 7.57
N ARG A 66 -3.29 -0.24 6.90
CA ARG A 66 -2.09 -0.19 6.05
C ARG A 66 -2.38 0.47 4.71
N LEU A 67 -3.57 0.24 4.14
CA LEU A 67 -4.02 0.95 2.94
C LEU A 67 -4.09 2.46 3.19
N TYR A 68 -4.64 2.86 4.33
CA TYR A 68 -4.67 4.25 4.77
C TYR A 68 -3.26 4.81 4.99
N ALA A 69 -2.39 4.07 5.67
CA ALA A 69 -1.00 4.50 5.86
C ALA A 69 -0.29 4.72 4.52
N LEU A 70 -0.41 3.77 3.57
CA LEU A 70 0.16 3.87 2.22
C LEU A 70 -0.39 5.09 1.46
N ALA A 71 -1.70 5.35 1.54
CA ALA A 71 -2.30 6.53 0.93
C ALA A 71 -1.61 7.82 1.41
N LEU A 72 -1.52 7.98 2.74
CA LEU A 72 -0.88 9.15 3.33
C LEU A 72 0.58 9.31 2.93
N ILE A 73 1.39 8.25 3.08
CA ILE A 73 2.83 8.36 2.81
C ILE A 73 3.15 8.46 1.31
N TYR A 74 2.28 7.96 0.43
CA TYR A 74 2.45 8.09 -1.01
C TYR A 74 1.84 9.38 -1.57
N GLY A 75 1.27 10.24 -0.72
CA GLY A 75 0.60 11.46 -1.18
C GLY A 75 -0.55 11.15 -2.13
N ARG A 76 -1.35 10.14 -1.79
CA ARG A 76 -2.55 9.74 -2.52
C ARG A 76 -3.74 9.73 -1.59
N THR A 77 -4.92 9.87 -2.16
CA THR A 77 -6.18 9.68 -1.45
C THR A 77 -6.40 8.20 -1.16
N LEU A 78 -7.13 7.89 -0.08
CA LEU A 78 -7.51 6.50 0.19
C LEU A 78 -8.33 5.90 -0.96
N LYS A 79 -9.17 6.71 -1.62
CA LYS A 79 -9.96 6.33 -2.79
C LYS A 79 -9.08 5.87 -3.96
N GLU A 80 -8.01 6.60 -4.28
CA GLU A 80 -7.05 6.19 -5.32
C GLU A 80 -6.37 4.87 -4.97
N ILE A 81 -5.98 4.65 -3.72
CA ILE A 81 -5.36 3.38 -3.31
C ILE A 81 -6.37 2.22 -3.40
N LEU A 82 -7.62 2.43 -3.00
CA LEU A 82 -8.67 1.40 -3.06
C LEU A 82 -9.09 1.08 -4.51
N SER A 83 -9.05 2.05 -5.42
CA SER A 83 -9.34 1.82 -6.83
C SER A 83 -8.31 0.91 -7.50
N LEU A 84 -7.05 0.88 -7.01
CA LEU A 84 -6.04 -0.08 -7.45
C LEU A 84 -6.47 -1.53 -7.20
N TYR A 85 -7.31 -1.77 -6.17
CA TYR A 85 -7.89 -3.06 -5.81
C TYR A 85 -9.27 -3.31 -6.44
N GLY A 86 -9.71 -2.44 -7.37
CA GLY A 86 -10.97 -2.60 -8.10
C GLY A 86 -12.22 -2.28 -7.28
N ILE A 87 -12.08 -1.52 -6.19
CA ILE A 87 -13.21 -1.06 -5.36
C ILE A 87 -13.73 0.26 -5.97
N PRO A 88 -14.97 0.31 -6.49
CA PRO A 88 -15.58 1.54 -6.98
C PRO A 88 -16.04 2.37 -5.78
N LEU A 89 -15.55 3.61 -5.69
CA LEU A 89 -15.90 4.62 -4.68
C LEU A 89 -16.18 5.95 -5.38
#